data_AF-A0A7C6LP23-F1
#
_entry.id   AF-A0A7C6LP23-F1
#
_cell.length_a   1.000
_cell.length_b   1.000
_cell.length_c   1.000
_cell.angle_alpha   90.00
_cell.angle_beta   90.00
_cell.angle_gamma   90.00
#
_symmetry.space_group_name_H-M   'P 1'
#
loop_
_entity.id
_entity.type
_entity.pdbx_description
1 polymer ?
#
loop_
_entity_poly.entity_id
_entity_poly.type
_entity_poly.pdbx_seq_one_letter_code
_entity_poly.pdbx_strand_id
1 'polypeptide(L)'
;MAIIPQQTFFSPEDVLSDLGDLKRLQVVLENLPDEQLVRTLERERGKTGRDDYPVRMMWNLMIAGIVFQHTTITGLLRELSRNHQLRWVVSGGQMTSSSIPSEDAMSRFQKRLTKHQDLVDTMFDEIVQKLRDYFPALGERLAIDSKMIESAACRRSQSATSGGRGEHEAEYGKKSYRGKHQDGTTWEKTTTYFGYKVHLLVDSSYEIPLAYQMTTARPHDLPIGKELVQHYAKSQPALYQTCRILTADRGYDSVSFASTLAEDGITAVIDTRMLWKEAEKPLMDYDNLTYNENGEVRCCCPVSGTVRVMSNRGYEASRDCVRKQCPVRVYRGMVCPGQAQCPASRGIRIPCSTNKRVFTRIPRDSKKWKRLYKARTSVERVNSRLETSYGFQQHGIRGWKKMRLRVSLALLVMATKTLAHMKRTDSNSTNYNSLVKMPA
;
A
#
# COMPACT_ATOMS: atom_id res chain seq x y z
N MET A 1 -12.83 26.24 -3.56
CA MET A 1 -13.73 25.06 -3.57
C MET A 1 -13.45 24.27 -2.30
N ALA A 2 -14.40 24.22 -1.38
CA ALA A 2 -14.25 23.43 -0.17
C ALA A 2 -14.21 21.94 -0.57
N ILE A 3 -13.03 21.35 -0.52
CA ILE A 3 -12.86 19.90 -0.67
C ILE A 3 -13.39 19.31 0.64
N ILE A 4 -14.63 18.85 0.64
CA ILE A 4 -15.16 18.04 1.73
C ILE A 4 -14.34 16.74 1.71
N PRO A 5 -13.53 16.44 2.75
CA PRO A 5 -12.79 15.19 2.79
C PRO A 5 -13.79 14.05 2.74
N GLN A 6 -13.58 13.13 1.82
CA GLN A 6 -14.32 11.88 1.79
C GLN A 6 -14.14 11.21 3.16
N GLN A 7 -15.25 10.82 3.82
CA GLN A 7 -15.22 10.19 5.15
C GLN A 7 -14.21 9.04 5.13
N THR A 8 -13.14 9.18 5.92
CA THR A 8 -12.14 8.15 6.18
C THR A 8 -12.87 6.96 6.79
N PHE A 9 -12.71 5.77 6.21
CA PHE A 9 -13.42 4.58 6.71
C PHE A 9 -12.80 4.06 8.01
N PHE A 10 -11.50 4.29 8.23
CA PHE A 10 -10.80 4.12 9.51
C PHE A 10 -9.44 4.84 9.41
N SER A 11 -9.18 5.82 10.26
CA SER A 11 -7.85 6.41 10.44
C SER A 11 -7.47 6.23 11.91
N PRO A 12 -6.48 5.39 12.24
CA PRO A 12 -5.97 5.29 13.62
C PRO A 12 -5.49 6.65 14.16
N GLU A 13 -5.10 7.56 13.27
CA GLU A 13 -4.76 8.95 13.60
C GLU A 13 -6.00 9.75 14.00
N ASP A 14 -7.14 9.54 13.33
CA ASP A 14 -8.40 10.26 13.64
C ASP A 14 -9.05 9.73 14.92
N VAL A 15 -8.98 8.42 15.21
CA VAL A 15 -9.65 7.86 16.40
C VAL A 15 -8.81 7.96 17.68
N LEU A 16 -7.49 7.98 17.57
CA LEU A 16 -6.61 8.37 18.68
C LEU A 16 -6.37 9.89 18.69
N SER A 17 -6.97 10.66 17.78
CA SER A 17 -6.77 12.11 17.70
C SER A 17 -7.20 12.82 19.00
N ASP A 18 -8.28 12.35 19.62
CA ASP A 18 -8.81 12.86 20.89
C ASP A 18 -7.89 12.58 22.09
N LEU A 19 -6.90 11.68 21.95
CA LEU A 19 -5.86 11.48 22.94
C LEU A 19 -4.71 12.45 22.72
N GLY A 20 -4.22 13.07 23.80
CA GLY A 20 -2.94 13.78 23.76
C GLY A 20 -1.78 12.84 23.41
N ASP A 21 -0.73 13.36 22.79
CA ASP A 21 0.40 12.57 22.24
C ASP A 21 1.09 11.68 23.27
N LEU A 22 1.15 12.11 24.54
CA LEU A 22 1.68 11.30 25.64
C LEU A 22 0.86 10.03 25.86
N LYS A 23 -0.46 10.12 25.80
CA LYS A 23 -1.33 8.94 25.97
C LYS A 23 -1.25 8.04 24.74
N ARG A 24 -1.10 8.61 23.54
CA ARG A 24 -0.84 7.82 22.33
C ARG A 24 0.46 7.03 22.45
N LEU A 25 1.54 7.67 22.93
CA LEU A 25 2.82 7.02 23.15
C LEU A 25 2.70 5.88 24.17
N GLN A 26 2.11 6.15 25.33
CA GLN A 26 1.91 5.12 26.36
C GLN A 26 1.18 3.90 25.78
N VAL A 27 0.09 4.13 25.06
CA VAL A 27 -0.73 3.07 24.45
C VAL A 27 0.06 2.26 23.43
N VAL A 28 0.93 2.90 22.65
CA VAL A 28 1.83 2.20 21.71
C VAL A 28 2.84 1.35 22.47
N LEU A 29 3.54 1.92 23.46
CA LEU A 29 4.55 1.21 24.25
C LEU A 29 3.96 -0.02 24.98
N GLU A 30 2.74 0.09 25.51
CA GLU A 30 2.04 -1.01 26.19
C GLU A 30 1.62 -2.17 25.26
N ASN A 31 1.58 -1.93 23.94
CA ASN A 31 1.09 -2.91 22.96
C ASN A 31 2.14 -3.40 21.97
N LEU A 32 3.36 -2.85 22.00
CA LEU A 32 4.48 -3.31 21.18
C LEU A 32 5.01 -4.67 21.71
N PRO A 33 5.17 -5.69 20.85
CA PRO A 33 5.81 -6.95 21.22
C PRO A 33 7.35 -6.84 21.20
N ASP A 34 7.91 -5.84 21.89
CA ASP A 34 9.32 -5.47 21.78
C ASP A 34 10.28 -6.22 22.73
N GLU A 35 9.74 -7.04 23.63
CA GLU A 35 10.51 -7.70 24.69
C GLU A 35 11.68 -8.55 24.14
N GLN A 36 11.48 -9.27 23.04
CA GLN A 36 12.54 -10.07 22.43
C GLN A 36 13.69 -9.20 21.90
N LEU A 37 13.37 -8.09 21.22
CA LEU A 37 14.36 -7.14 20.71
C LEU A 37 15.12 -6.49 21.86
N VAL A 38 14.39 -5.96 22.83
CA VAL A 38 14.96 -5.28 24.00
C VAL A 38 15.90 -6.20 24.77
N ARG A 39 15.49 -7.44 25.09
CA ARG A 39 16.35 -8.40 25.79
C ARG A 39 17.59 -8.77 24.99
N THR A 40 17.50 -8.80 23.67
CA THR A 40 18.64 -9.10 22.79
C THR A 40 19.66 -7.95 22.87
N LEU A 41 19.19 -6.70 22.78
CA LEU A 41 20.03 -5.51 22.93
C LEU A 41 20.64 -5.38 24.34
N GLU A 42 19.89 -5.73 25.39
CA GLU A 42 20.37 -5.77 26.78
C GLU A 42 21.49 -6.82 26.96
N ARG A 43 21.33 -8.01 26.36
CA ARG A 43 22.36 -9.07 26.36
C ARG A 43 23.62 -8.64 25.61
N GLU A 44 23.47 -8.03 24.44
CA GLU A 44 24.60 -7.51 23.64
C GLU A 44 25.37 -6.39 24.35
N ARG A 45 24.67 -5.56 25.13
CA ARG A 45 25.32 -4.54 25.97
C ARG A 45 26.21 -5.19 27.03
N GLY A 46 25.80 -6.33 27.58
CA GLY A 46 26.51 -7.03 28.64
C GLY A 46 26.39 -6.36 30.01
N LYS A 47 27.18 -6.85 30.98
CA LYS A 47 27.17 -6.41 32.39
C LYS A 47 28.26 -5.39 32.72
N THR A 48 29.15 -5.07 31.78
CA THR A 48 30.34 -4.24 32.03
C THR A 48 30.21 -2.86 31.36
N GLY A 49 30.59 -1.80 32.10
CA GLY A 49 30.54 -0.41 31.64
C GLY A 49 29.48 0.43 32.36
N ARG A 50 29.45 1.74 32.06
CA ARG A 50 28.42 2.66 32.57
C ARG A 50 27.09 2.42 31.86
N ASP A 51 26.01 2.26 32.62
CA ASP A 51 24.64 2.17 32.10
C ASP A 51 23.91 3.52 32.21
N ASP A 52 24.55 4.56 31.68
CA ASP A 52 24.00 5.93 31.73
C ASP A 52 22.66 6.03 30.99
N TYR A 53 22.42 5.14 30.01
CA TYR A 53 21.21 5.09 29.19
C TYR A 53 20.68 3.66 29.03
N PRO A 54 19.72 3.23 29.87
CA PRO A 54 19.10 1.91 29.78
C PRO A 54 18.51 1.62 28.39
N VAL A 55 18.65 0.39 27.92
CA VAL A 55 18.18 -0.04 26.57
C VAL A 55 16.70 0.25 26.36
N ARG A 56 15.86 -0.08 27.35
CA ARG A 56 14.41 0.18 27.32
C ARG A 56 14.08 1.66 27.15
N MET A 57 14.79 2.52 27.88
CA MET A 57 14.64 3.96 27.77
C MET A 57 15.00 4.45 26.36
N MET A 58 16.13 3.99 25.82
CA MET A 58 16.57 4.33 24.46
C MET A 58 15.60 3.83 23.39
N TRP A 59 15.03 2.63 23.58
CA TRP A 59 14.00 2.08 22.72
C TRP A 59 12.71 2.92 22.76
N ASN A 60 12.21 3.23 23.96
CA ASN A 60 11.02 4.07 24.14
C ASN A 60 11.21 5.45 23.51
N LEU A 61 12.41 6.02 23.57
CA LEU A 61 12.75 7.27 22.90
C LEU A 61 12.68 7.17 21.37
N MET A 62 13.13 6.05 20.79
CA MET A 62 13.00 5.83 19.34
C MET A 62 11.53 5.78 18.91
N ILE A 63 10.68 5.11 19.69
CA ILE A 63 9.22 5.05 19.43
C ILE A 63 8.57 6.42 19.66
N ALA A 64 8.95 7.14 20.72
CA ALA A 64 8.48 8.49 21.00
C ALA A 64 8.75 9.44 19.84
N GLY A 65 9.96 9.41 19.27
CA GLY A 65 10.31 10.22 18.11
C GLY A 65 9.39 10.01 16.91
N ILE A 66 8.84 8.80 16.75
CA ILE A 66 7.91 8.46 15.67
C ILE A 66 6.48 8.89 16.03
N VAL A 67 6.03 8.62 17.26
CA VAL A 67 4.68 8.98 17.71
C VAL A 67 4.47 10.50 17.71
N PHE A 68 5.49 11.25 18.15
CA PHE A 68 5.52 12.72 18.17
C PHE A 68 5.95 13.33 16.83
N GLN A 69 6.19 12.50 15.80
CA GLN A 69 6.50 12.95 14.43
C GLN A 69 7.74 13.85 14.35
N HIS A 70 8.75 13.62 15.19
CA HIS A 70 10.00 14.36 15.13
C HIS A 70 10.83 13.96 13.91
N THR A 71 11.07 14.92 13.03
CA THR A 71 11.90 14.74 11.82
C THR A 71 13.38 14.51 12.12
N THR A 72 13.85 14.92 13.31
CA THR A 72 15.26 14.79 13.74
C THR A 72 15.39 14.34 15.19
N ILE A 73 16.51 13.67 15.49
CA ILE A 73 16.84 13.28 16.87
C ILE A 73 17.00 14.53 17.75
N THR A 74 17.66 15.57 17.25
CA THR A 74 17.82 16.85 17.97
C THR A 74 16.48 17.48 18.34
N GLY A 75 15.47 17.39 17.45
CA GLY A 75 14.11 17.83 17.75
C GLY A 75 13.52 17.11 18.95
N LEU A 76 13.60 15.78 18.97
CA LEU A 76 13.17 14.96 20.10
C LEU A 76 13.93 15.31 21.39
N LEU A 77 15.25 15.45 21.35
CA LEU A 77 16.05 15.79 22.53
C LEU A 77 15.71 17.18 23.08
N ARG A 78 15.40 18.14 22.20
CA ARG A 78 14.93 19.47 22.62
C ARG A 78 13.53 19.42 23.23
N GLU A 79 12.65 18.56 22.75
CA GLU A 79 11.37 18.35 23.42
C GLU A 79 11.56 17.71 24.79
N LEU A 80 12.40 16.66 24.88
CA LEU A 80 12.73 16.01 26.16
C LEU A 80 13.30 16.99 27.17
N SER A 81 14.03 18.03 26.79
CA SER A 81 14.56 18.99 27.77
C SER A 81 13.46 19.85 28.39
N ARG A 82 12.37 20.11 27.65
CA ARG A 82 11.26 20.98 28.06
C ARG A 82 10.08 20.20 28.64
N ASN A 83 9.87 18.96 28.21
CA ASN A 83 8.70 18.16 28.53
C ASN A 83 9.00 17.11 29.60
N HIS A 84 8.70 17.43 30.87
CA HIS A 84 8.87 16.50 31.99
C HIS A 84 7.99 15.25 31.86
N GLN A 85 6.76 15.39 31.38
CA GLN A 85 5.83 14.27 31.25
C GLN A 85 6.32 13.27 30.20
N LEU A 86 6.88 13.75 29.08
CA LEU A 86 7.50 12.87 28.08
C LEU A 86 8.65 12.08 28.69
N ARG A 87 9.56 12.74 29.43
CA ARG A 87 10.66 12.06 30.14
C ARG A 87 10.12 11.00 31.09
N TRP A 88 9.05 11.30 31.83
CA TRP A 88 8.42 10.34 32.73
C TRP A 88 7.91 9.10 31.98
N VAL A 89 7.14 9.29 30.91
CA VAL A 89 6.56 8.18 30.13
C VAL A 89 7.63 7.27 29.54
N VAL A 90 8.70 7.82 28.95
CA VAL A 90 9.72 7.01 28.29
C VAL A 90 10.67 6.29 29.25
N SER A 91 10.75 6.74 30.51
CA SER A 91 11.71 6.22 31.50
C SER A 91 11.09 5.59 32.75
N GLY A 92 9.76 5.63 32.90
CA GLY A 92 9.11 5.26 34.16
C GLY A 92 9.50 6.19 35.32
N GLY A 93 9.78 7.47 35.03
CA GLY A 93 10.16 8.48 36.02
C GLY A 93 11.65 8.53 36.39
N GLN A 94 12.50 7.71 35.76
CA GLN A 94 13.93 7.66 36.06
C GLN A 94 14.75 8.78 35.37
N MET A 95 14.24 9.37 34.28
CA MET A 95 14.98 10.35 33.49
C MET A 95 14.78 11.78 34.02
N THR A 96 15.89 12.44 34.31
CA THR A 96 15.95 13.87 34.66
C THR A 96 16.41 14.71 33.46
N SER A 97 16.42 16.04 33.61
CA SER A 97 16.95 16.93 32.57
C SER A 97 18.46 16.76 32.32
N SER A 98 19.22 16.30 33.31
CA SER A 98 20.66 16.07 33.20
C SER A 98 21.02 14.67 32.66
N SER A 99 20.07 13.73 32.66
CA SER A 99 20.26 12.36 32.18
C SER A 99 19.67 12.13 30.77
N ILE A 100 19.39 13.19 30.03
CA ILE A 100 18.89 13.09 28.65
C ILE A 100 20.03 12.57 27.75
N PRO A 101 19.79 11.54 26.91
CA PRO A 101 20.82 11.02 26.02
C PRO A 101 21.37 12.07 25.05
N SER A 102 22.66 12.00 24.77
CA SER A 102 23.29 12.80 23.72
C SER A 102 22.90 12.32 22.32
N GLU A 103 23.05 13.18 21.30
CA GLU A 103 22.83 12.81 19.90
C GLU A 103 23.70 11.62 19.47
N ASP A 104 24.94 11.56 19.94
CA ASP A 104 25.85 10.45 19.69
C ASP A 104 25.36 9.14 20.31
N ALA A 105 24.80 9.18 21.52
CA ALA A 105 24.23 8.01 22.16
C ALA A 105 23.03 7.47 21.37
N MET A 106 22.14 8.36 20.93
CA MET A 106 20.99 8.02 20.07
C MET A 106 21.45 7.44 18.72
N SER A 107 22.44 8.05 18.08
CA SER A 107 23.02 7.58 16.81
C SER A 107 23.64 6.19 16.93
N ARG A 108 24.42 5.94 18.00
CA ARG A 108 25.00 4.62 18.30
C ARG A 108 23.92 3.57 18.59
N PHE A 109 22.85 3.95 19.29
CA PHE A 109 21.72 3.06 19.54
C PHE A 109 20.98 2.70 18.24
N GLN A 110 20.69 3.68 17.38
CA GLN A 110 20.09 3.43 16.07
C GLN A 110 20.97 2.50 15.22
N LYS A 111 22.30 2.67 15.23
CA LYS A 111 23.22 1.78 14.51
C LYS A 111 23.16 0.34 15.03
N ARG A 112 22.95 0.13 16.34
CA ARG A 112 22.72 -1.21 16.90
C ARG A 112 21.38 -1.79 16.43
N LEU A 113 20.31 -1.00 16.48
CA LEU A 113 18.98 -1.43 16.01
C LEU A 113 18.99 -1.90 14.55
N THR A 114 19.74 -1.24 13.66
CA THR A 114 19.83 -1.67 12.25
C THR A 114 20.41 -3.07 12.04
N LYS A 115 21.04 -3.68 13.06
CA LYS A 115 21.54 -5.05 12.99
C LYS A 115 20.45 -6.09 13.32
N HIS A 116 19.37 -5.68 13.95
CA HIS A 116 18.25 -6.51 14.43
C HIS A 116 16.97 -6.19 13.67
N GLN A 117 17.10 -5.96 12.36
CA GLN A 117 15.98 -5.59 11.48
C GLN A 117 14.95 -6.72 11.36
N ASP A 118 15.41 -7.96 11.40
CA ASP A 118 14.62 -9.19 11.43
C ASP A 118 13.67 -9.24 12.64
N LEU A 119 14.14 -8.80 13.82
CA LEU A 119 13.28 -8.71 15.01
C LEU A 119 12.23 -7.60 14.85
N VAL A 120 12.54 -6.50 14.17
CA VAL A 120 11.55 -5.45 13.86
C VAL A 120 10.49 -5.94 12.88
N ASP A 121 10.90 -6.66 11.85
CA ASP A 121 9.99 -7.25 10.87
C ASP A 121 9.10 -8.31 11.57
N THR A 122 9.66 -9.11 12.48
CA THR A 122 8.90 -10.08 13.31
C THR A 122 7.87 -9.39 14.20
N MET A 123 8.23 -8.29 14.87
CA MET A 123 7.27 -7.51 15.66
C MET A 123 6.09 -7.01 14.82
N PHE A 124 6.35 -6.58 13.58
CA PHE A 124 5.32 -6.14 12.67
C PHE A 124 4.37 -7.29 12.31
N ASP A 125 4.92 -8.45 11.96
CA ASP A 125 4.14 -9.65 11.66
C ASP A 125 3.27 -10.10 12.84
N GLU A 126 3.78 -10.04 14.07
CA GLU A 126 3.01 -10.35 15.28
C GLU A 126 1.84 -9.39 15.49
N ILE A 127 2.04 -8.10 15.25
CA ILE A 127 0.96 -7.10 15.36
C ILE A 127 -0.12 -7.37 14.31
N VAL A 128 0.27 -7.66 13.06
CA VAL A 128 -0.66 -8.00 11.97
C VAL A 128 -1.45 -9.26 12.32
N GLN A 129 -0.80 -10.28 12.90
CA GLN A 129 -1.47 -11.49 13.34
C GLN A 129 -2.49 -11.20 14.44
N LYS A 130 -2.15 -10.39 15.45
CA LYS A 130 -3.07 -9.99 16.53
C LYS A 130 -4.26 -9.18 16.01
N LEU A 131 -4.06 -8.34 14.98
CA LEU A 131 -5.13 -7.55 14.38
C LEU A 131 -6.23 -8.42 13.75
N ARG A 132 -5.89 -9.62 13.29
CA ARG A 132 -6.87 -10.57 12.74
C ARG A 132 -8.01 -10.88 13.70
N ASP A 133 -7.72 -10.96 14.99
CA ASP A 133 -8.72 -11.32 16.01
C ASP A 133 -9.80 -10.23 16.16
N TYR A 134 -9.46 -8.98 15.81
CA TYR A 134 -10.35 -7.82 15.91
C TYR A 134 -11.06 -7.48 14.59
N PHE A 135 -10.54 -7.95 13.45
CA PHE A 135 -11.02 -7.59 12.12
C PHE A 135 -11.34 -8.85 11.30
N PRO A 136 -12.60 -9.34 11.34
CA PRO A 136 -12.98 -10.59 10.66
C PRO A 136 -12.70 -10.63 9.16
N ALA A 137 -12.80 -9.47 8.48
CA ALA A 137 -12.57 -9.35 7.04
C ALA A 137 -11.14 -8.89 6.67
N LEU A 138 -10.21 -8.86 7.63
CA LEU A 138 -8.83 -8.46 7.39
C LEU A 138 -8.16 -9.40 6.39
N GLY A 139 -7.50 -8.83 5.38
CA GLY A 139 -6.80 -9.57 4.34
C GLY A 139 -7.67 -10.03 3.17
N GLU A 140 -9.01 -9.91 3.26
CA GLU A 140 -9.90 -10.34 2.16
C GLU A 140 -9.70 -9.51 0.88
N ARG A 141 -9.37 -8.22 1.04
CA ARG A 141 -9.20 -7.28 -0.07
C ARG A 141 -7.92 -6.50 0.08
N LEU A 142 -6.98 -6.77 -0.82
CA LEU A 142 -5.65 -6.19 -0.80
C LEU A 142 -5.50 -5.08 -1.84
N ALA A 143 -4.68 -4.10 -1.52
CA ALA A 143 -4.16 -3.13 -2.46
C ALA A 143 -2.62 -3.14 -2.39
N ILE A 144 -1.97 -3.17 -3.55
CA ILE A 144 -0.52 -3.06 -3.68
C ILE A 144 -0.15 -1.81 -4.46
N ASP A 145 0.82 -1.07 -3.94
CA ASP A 145 1.40 0.09 -4.59
C ASP A 145 2.82 0.32 -4.08
N SER A 146 3.59 1.11 -4.85
CA SER A 146 4.93 1.51 -4.47
C SER A 146 5.02 3.03 -4.32
N LYS A 147 5.82 3.48 -3.34
CA LYS A 147 6.07 4.88 -3.07
C LYS A 147 7.56 5.17 -3.08
N MET A 148 7.94 6.20 -3.84
CA MET A 148 9.31 6.71 -3.84
C MET A 148 9.57 7.49 -2.56
N ILE A 149 10.73 7.25 -1.96
CA ILE A 149 11.27 8.03 -0.83
C ILE A 149 12.61 8.58 -1.29
N GLU A 150 12.67 9.90 -1.49
CA GLU A 150 13.91 10.56 -1.93
C GLU A 150 14.98 10.47 -0.84
N SER A 151 16.24 10.31 -1.23
CA SER A 151 17.33 10.44 -0.27
C SER A 151 17.48 11.89 0.17
N ALA A 152 17.93 12.12 1.40
CA ALA A 152 18.34 13.46 1.84
C ALA A 152 19.62 13.97 1.13
N ALA A 153 20.19 13.19 0.22
CA ALA A 153 21.26 13.61 -0.68
C ALA A 153 20.72 13.66 -2.12
N CYS A 154 21.23 14.58 -2.94
CA CYS A 154 20.82 14.69 -4.34
C CYS A 154 21.51 13.68 -5.27
N ARG A 155 22.58 13.02 -4.81
CA ARG A 155 23.37 12.06 -5.58
C ARG A 155 24.16 11.11 -4.68
N ARG A 156 24.65 10.03 -5.29
CA ARG A 156 25.56 9.07 -4.65
C ARG A 156 26.87 9.77 -4.28
N SER A 157 27.35 9.52 -3.08
CA SER A 157 28.64 9.99 -2.58
C SER A 157 29.78 9.31 -3.33
N GLN A 158 30.77 10.10 -3.75
CA GLN A 158 32.01 9.61 -4.38
C GLN A 158 33.10 9.29 -3.36
N SER A 159 32.96 9.75 -2.12
CA SER A 159 33.95 9.55 -1.06
C SER A 159 33.66 8.28 -0.26
N ALA A 160 34.50 7.26 -0.45
CA ALA A 160 34.52 6.05 0.39
C ALA A 160 34.86 6.38 1.86
N THR A 161 35.53 7.50 2.11
CA THR A 161 36.00 7.97 3.43
C THR A 161 34.98 8.76 4.24
N SER A 162 33.77 9.00 3.73
CA SER A 162 32.75 9.86 4.36
C SER A 162 32.14 9.34 5.69
N GLY A 163 32.71 8.30 6.32
CA GLY A 163 32.29 7.81 7.63
C GLY A 163 30.81 7.40 7.71
N GLY A 164 30.20 7.02 6.59
CA GLY A 164 28.77 6.72 6.48
C GLY A 164 27.84 7.94 6.55
N ARG A 165 28.36 9.16 6.35
CA ARG A 165 27.58 10.42 6.28
C ARG A 165 27.08 10.74 4.87
N GLY A 166 27.66 10.11 3.84
CA GLY A 166 27.22 10.18 2.46
C GLY A 166 26.15 9.14 2.15
N GLU A 167 25.42 9.34 1.06
CA GLU A 167 24.49 8.35 0.51
C GLU A 167 25.22 7.43 -0.47
N HIS A 168 25.28 6.13 -0.18
CA HIS A 168 26.12 5.17 -0.93
C HIS A 168 25.31 4.09 -1.63
N GLU A 169 24.06 3.91 -1.25
CA GLU A 169 23.23 2.79 -1.71
C GLU A 169 22.01 3.25 -2.52
N ALA A 170 21.54 4.48 -2.34
CA ALA A 170 20.45 5.01 -3.16
C ALA A 170 20.82 5.02 -4.66
N GLU A 171 19.81 4.76 -5.49
CA GLU A 171 19.94 4.77 -6.94
C GLU A 171 18.93 5.73 -7.56
N TYR A 172 19.09 6.00 -8.86
CA TYR A 172 18.10 6.74 -9.62
C TYR A 172 17.00 5.80 -10.12
N GLY A 173 15.75 6.17 -9.84
CA GLY A 173 14.55 5.60 -10.45
C GLY A 173 13.91 6.59 -11.42
N LYS A 174 13.20 6.07 -12.41
CA LYS A 174 12.43 6.88 -13.36
C LYS A 174 10.95 6.54 -13.24
N LYS A 175 10.10 7.57 -13.24
CA LYS A 175 8.64 7.43 -13.33
C LYS A 175 8.17 8.21 -14.55
N SER A 176 7.65 7.49 -15.54
CA SER A 176 7.13 8.06 -16.77
C SER A 176 5.62 8.16 -16.70
N TYR A 177 5.11 9.38 -16.76
CA TYR A 177 3.70 9.69 -16.88
C TYR A 177 3.38 9.84 -18.35
N ARG A 178 2.40 9.08 -18.83
CA ARG A 178 1.89 9.19 -20.20
C ARG A 178 0.40 9.46 -20.16
N GLY A 179 -0.05 10.37 -21.01
CA GLY A 179 -1.44 10.74 -21.14
C GLY A 179 -1.79 11.16 -22.56
N LYS A 180 -3.07 11.46 -22.78
CA LYS A 180 -3.57 12.12 -23.98
C LYS A 180 -4.14 13.47 -23.59
N HIS A 181 -3.83 14.51 -24.34
CA HIS A 181 -4.49 15.80 -24.26
C HIS A 181 -5.92 15.71 -24.79
N GLN A 182 -6.74 16.73 -24.53
CA GLN A 182 -8.14 16.79 -25.01
C GLN A 182 -8.24 16.78 -26.54
N ASP A 183 -7.19 17.24 -27.23
CA ASP A 183 -7.05 17.23 -28.69
C ASP A 183 -6.58 15.86 -29.26
N GLY A 184 -6.36 14.87 -28.40
CA GLY A 184 -5.89 13.54 -28.78
C GLY A 184 -4.38 13.36 -28.88
N THR A 185 -3.58 14.43 -28.75
CA THR A 185 -2.11 14.35 -28.77
C THR A 185 -1.57 13.66 -27.52
N THR A 186 -0.56 12.81 -27.66
CA THR A 186 0.03 12.07 -26.53
C THR A 186 1.16 12.87 -25.89
N TRP A 187 1.18 12.94 -24.56
CA TRP A 187 2.32 13.50 -23.81
C TRP A 187 3.00 12.46 -22.95
N GLU A 188 4.32 12.60 -22.80
CA GLU A 188 5.13 11.82 -21.88
C GLU A 188 5.99 12.76 -21.01
N LYS A 189 5.85 12.66 -19.69
CA LYS A 189 6.72 13.33 -18.72
C LYS A 189 7.46 12.27 -17.94
N THR A 190 8.78 12.23 -18.06
CA THR A 190 9.62 11.35 -17.24
C THR A 190 10.23 12.16 -16.11
N THR A 191 9.94 11.76 -14.87
CA THR A 191 10.57 12.33 -13.67
C THR A 191 11.57 11.34 -13.10
N THR A 192 12.73 11.83 -12.73
CA THR A 192 13.82 11.03 -12.15
C THR A 192 13.88 11.33 -10.65
N TYR A 193 14.02 10.29 -9.84
CA TYR A 193 14.08 10.36 -8.38
C TYR A 193 15.34 9.65 -7.91
N PHE A 194 16.10 10.27 -7.00
CA PHE A 194 17.26 9.64 -6.38
C PHE A 194 16.90 9.21 -4.96
N GLY A 195 16.97 7.91 -4.67
CA GLY A 195 16.56 7.42 -3.36
C GLY A 195 16.15 5.95 -3.36
N TYR A 196 15.05 5.72 -2.67
CA TYR A 196 14.51 4.42 -2.34
C TYR A 196 13.05 4.31 -2.77
N LYS A 197 12.51 3.11 -2.66
CA LYS A 197 11.11 2.81 -2.90
C LYS A 197 10.61 1.87 -1.81
N VAL A 198 9.45 2.18 -1.24
CA VAL A 198 8.73 1.27 -0.35
C VAL A 198 7.56 0.68 -1.13
N HIS A 199 7.44 -0.63 -1.14
CA HIS A 199 6.33 -1.38 -1.71
C HIS A 199 5.46 -1.83 -0.54
N LEU A 200 4.17 -1.49 -0.59
CA LEU A 200 3.23 -1.77 0.47
C LEU A 200 2.12 -2.69 -0.03
N LEU A 201 1.79 -3.69 0.79
CA LEU A 201 0.58 -4.48 0.67
C LEU A 201 -0.34 -4.10 1.83
N VAL A 202 -1.51 -3.61 1.51
CA VAL A 202 -2.44 -2.98 2.46
C VAL A 202 -3.80 -3.65 2.40
N ASP A 203 -4.44 -3.85 3.56
CA ASP A 203 -5.86 -4.15 3.60
C ASP A 203 -6.65 -2.93 3.14
N SER A 204 -7.38 -3.08 2.05
CA SER A 204 -8.09 -1.96 1.41
C SER A 204 -9.40 -1.56 2.09
N SER A 205 -9.88 -2.35 3.05
CA SER A 205 -11.11 -2.07 3.80
C SER A 205 -10.80 -1.28 5.08
N TYR A 206 -9.75 -1.67 5.79
CA TYR A 206 -9.34 -1.10 7.07
C TYR A 206 -8.13 -0.17 6.96
N GLU A 207 -7.49 -0.09 5.80
CA GLU A 207 -6.30 0.75 5.53
C GLU A 207 -5.12 0.44 6.46
N ILE A 208 -4.91 -0.86 6.69
CA ILE A 208 -3.87 -1.41 7.56
C ILE A 208 -2.76 -1.99 6.69
N PRO A 209 -1.48 -1.61 6.90
CA PRO A 209 -0.35 -2.29 6.27
C PRO A 209 -0.29 -3.75 6.73
N LEU A 210 -0.20 -4.69 5.78
CA LEU A 210 -0.10 -6.13 6.06
C LEU A 210 1.26 -6.72 5.71
N ALA A 211 1.96 -6.13 4.74
CA ALA A 211 3.34 -6.46 4.42
C ALA A 211 4.02 -5.27 3.73
N TYR A 212 5.34 -5.21 3.81
CA TYR A 212 6.12 -4.19 3.12
C TYR A 212 7.47 -4.73 2.66
N GLN A 213 8.03 -4.11 1.62
CA GLN A 213 9.39 -4.35 1.16
C GLN A 213 10.00 -3.04 0.68
N MET A 214 11.22 -2.75 1.12
CA MET A 214 11.96 -1.60 0.61
C MET A 214 12.91 -2.05 -0.50
N THR A 215 13.20 -1.16 -1.45
CA THR A 215 14.23 -1.33 -2.50
C THR A 215 14.93 0.01 -2.77
N THR A 216 16.00 0.00 -3.57
CA THR A 216 16.46 1.25 -4.21
C THR A 216 15.36 1.76 -5.16
N ALA A 217 15.49 3.00 -5.66
CA ALA A 217 14.51 3.58 -6.58
C ALA A 217 14.49 2.92 -7.98
N ARG A 218 15.52 2.14 -8.32
CA ARG A 218 15.76 1.60 -9.67
C ARG A 218 14.84 0.45 -10.09
N PRO A 219 14.58 -0.59 -9.27
CA PRO A 219 13.79 -1.73 -9.71
C PRO A 219 12.37 -1.36 -10.13
N HIS A 220 11.84 -2.09 -11.10
CA HIS A 220 10.44 -2.02 -11.49
C HIS A 220 9.53 -2.61 -10.42
N ASP A 221 8.28 -2.16 -10.40
CA ASP A 221 7.35 -2.48 -9.31
C ASP A 221 6.83 -3.93 -9.39
N LEU A 222 6.60 -4.44 -10.60
CA LEU A 222 6.01 -5.76 -10.80
C LEU A 222 6.83 -6.93 -10.20
N PRO A 223 8.16 -7.05 -10.43
CA PRO A 223 8.95 -8.12 -9.80
C PRO A 223 8.90 -8.05 -8.27
N ILE A 224 9.07 -6.86 -7.70
CA ILE A 224 9.09 -6.67 -6.25
C ILE A 224 7.71 -6.92 -5.64
N GLY A 225 6.63 -6.52 -6.32
CA GLY A 225 5.29 -6.83 -5.83
C GLY A 225 4.97 -8.33 -5.85
N LYS A 226 5.49 -9.09 -6.81
CA LYS A 226 5.39 -10.56 -6.79
C LYS A 226 6.11 -11.15 -5.58
N GLU A 227 7.34 -10.71 -5.33
CA GLU A 227 8.12 -11.12 -4.16
C GLU A 227 7.39 -10.77 -2.85
N LEU A 228 6.82 -9.55 -2.77
CA LEU A 228 6.08 -9.09 -1.61
C LEU A 228 4.83 -9.93 -1.33
N VAL A 229 4.05 -10.28 -2.36
CA VAL A 229 2.88 -11.16 -2.21
C VAL A 229 3.30 -12.56 -1.76
N GLN A 230 4.39 -13.10 -2.32
CA GLN A 230 4.93 -14.40 -1.90
C GLN A 230 5.46 -14.38 -0.46
N HIS A 231 6.09 -13.28 -0.05
CA HIS A 231 6.53 -13.09 1.32
C HIS A 231 5.34 -13.04 2.27
N TYR A 232 4.31 -12.26 1.94
CA TYR A 232 3.07 -12.18 2.71
C TYR A 232 2.36 -13.53 2.85
N ALA A 233 2.31 -14.32 1.76
CA ALA A 233 1.76 -15.68 1.81
C ALA A 233 2.50 -16.61 2.79
N LYS A 234 3.81 -16.39 2.98
CA LYS A 234 4.65 -17.17 3.90
C LYS A 234 4.59 -16.66 5.33
N SER A 235 4.61 -15.34 5.54
CA SER A 235 4.60 -14.75 6.89
C SER A 235 3.21 -14.74 7.53
N GLN A 236 2.16 -14.59 6.72
CA GLN A 236 0.77 -14.47 7.17
C GLN A 236 -0.17 -15.45 6.45
N PRO A 237 0.09 -16.78 6.49
CA PRO A 237 -0.63 -17.76 5.67
C PRO A 237 -2.14 -17.78 5.94
N ALA A 238 -2.55 -17.56 7.19
CA ALA A 238 -3.95 -17.60 7.57
C ALA A 238 -4.75 -16.38 7.06
N LEU A 239 -4.11 -15.22 6.87
CA LEU A 239 -4.72 -14.07 6.22
C LEU A 239 -4.65 -14.20 4.69
N TYR A 240 -3.56 -14.75 4.15
CA TYR A 240 -3.43 -14.96 2.72
C TYR A 240 -4.52 -15.87 2.16
N GLN A 241 -4.88 -16.94 2.87
CA GLN A 241 -5.94 -17.88 2.47
C GLN A 241 -7.33 -17.25 2.37
N THR A 242 -7.60 -16.16 3.10
CA THR A 242 -8.89 -15.46 3.03
C THR A 242 -8.92 -14.41 1.91
N CYS A 243 -7.79 -14.10 1.30
CA CYS A 243 -7.69 -13.12 0.22
C CYS A 243 -8.56 -13.51 -0.97
N ARG A 244 -9.41 -12.57 -1.41
CA ARG A 244 -10.30 -12.74 -2.56
C ARG A 244 -9.95 -11.81 -3.71
N ILE A 245 -9.47 -10.62 -3.40
CA ILE A 245 -9.25 -9.55 -4.37
C ILE A 245 -7.93 -8.88 -4.10
N LEU A 246 -7.12 -8.70 -5.14
CA LEU A 246 -5.93 -7.85 -5.11
C LEU A 246 -6.09 -6.74 -6.16
N THR A 247 -5.98 -5.50 -5.72
CA THR A 247 -6.03 -4.31 -6.55
C THR A 247 -4.63 -3.72 -6.74
N ALA A 248 -4.30 -3.29 -7.95
CA ALA A 248 -2.99 -2.71 -8.25
C ALA A 248 -3.08 -1.73 -9.42
N ASP A 249 -2.10 -0.84 -9.55
CA ASP A 249 -2.01 0.07 -10.69
C ASP A 249 -1.55 -0.64 -11.99
N ARG A 250 -1.57 0.10 -13.10
CA ARG A 250 -1.12 -0.41 -14.41
C ARG A 250 0.33 -0.89 -14.45
N GLY A 251 1.18 -0.48 -13.52
CA GLY A 251 2.56 -0.97 -13.39
C GLY A 251 2.63 -2.48 -13.13
N TYR A 252 1.58 -3.04 -12.52
CA TYR A 252 1.45 -4.47 -12.21
C TYR A 252 0.72 -5.28 -13.27
N ASP A 253 0.30 -4.68 -14.39
CA ASP A 253 -0.47 -5.35 -15.43
C ASP A 253 0.34 -6.43 -16.14
N SER A 254 0.15 -7.69 -15.74
CA SER A 254 0.86 -8.83 -16.29
C SER A 254 -0.01 -10.08 -16.25
N VAL A 255 -0.08 -10.79 -17.38
CA VAL A 255 -0.81 -12.07 -17.47
C VAL A 255 -0.23 -13.07 -16.48
N SER A 256 1.10 -13.17 -16.35
CA SER A 256 1.70 -14.11 -15.42
C SER A 256 1.38 -13.79 -13.96
N PHE A 257 1.37 -12.50 -13.59
CA PHE A 257 1.00 -12.11 -12.23
C PHE A 257 -0.47 -12.41 -11.92
N ALA A 258 -1.37 -12.05 -12.83
CA ALA A 258 -2.79 -12.33 -12.68
C ALA A 258 -3.09 -13.83 -12.63
N SER A 259 -2.37 -14.65 -13.41
CA SER A 259 -2.50 -16.11 -13.40
C SER A 259 -2.05 -16.71 -12.06
N THR A 260 -0.89 -16.31 -11.53
CA THR A 260 -0.41 -16.80 -10.22
C THR A 260 -1.40 -16.47 -9.11
N LEU A 261 -1.94 -15.24 -9.09
CA LEU A 261 -2.99 -14.87 -8.12
C LEU A 261 -4.25 -15.73 -8.31
N ALA A 262 -4.64 -16.01 -9.55
CA ALA A 262 -5.83 -16.81 -9.84
C ALA A 262 -5.68 -18.29 -9.44
N GLU A 263 -4.47 -18.85 -9.52
CA GLU A 263 -4.11 -20.18 -9.00
C GLU A 263 -4.35 -20.27 -7.49
N ASP A 264 -4.05 -19.18 -6.77
CA ASP A 264 -4.32 -19.04 -5.33
C ASP A 264 -5.78 -18.65 -5.01
N GLY A 265 -6.65 -18.57 -6.02
CA GLY A 265 -8.06 -18.17 -5.85
C GLY A 265 -8.28 -16.66 -5.68
N ILE A 266 -7.25 -15.84 -5.86
CA ILE A 266 -7.29 -14.39 -5.75
C ILE A 266 -7.61 -13.76 -7.10
N THR A 267 -8.63 -12.91 -7.13
CA THR A 267 -9.00 -12.19 -8.36
C THR A 267 -8.25 -10.88 -8.47
N ALA A 268 -7.39 -10.76 -9.50
CA ALA A 268 -6.65 -9.55 -9.80
C ALA A 268 -7.55 -8.47 -10.44
N VAL A 269 -7.55 -7.26 -9.87
CA VAL A 269 -8.22 -6.06 -10.38
C VAL A 269 -7.15 -5.00 -10.62
N ILE A 270 -6.47 -5.15 -11.76
CA ILE A 270 -5.29 -4.35 -12.12
C ILE A 270 -5.63 -3.52 -13.35
N ASP A 271 -5.33 -2.23 -13.35
CA ASP A 271 -5.55 -1.38 -14.53
C ASP A 271 -4.70 -1.84 -15.72
N THR A 272 -5.18 -1.64 -16.95
CA THR A 272 -4.49 -2.16 -18.14
C THR A 272 -3.46 -1.17 -18.65
N ARG A 273 -2.31 -1.64 -19.11
CA ARG A 273 -1.39 -0.82 -19.93
C ARG A 273 -1.97 -0.68 -21.34
N MET A 274 -1.80 0.46 -21.98
CA MET A 274 -2.18 0.59 -23.40
C MET A 274 -0.94 0.25 -24.24
N LEU A 275 -0.91 -0.93 -24.84
CA LEU A 275 0.22 -1.46 -25.60
C LEU A 275 -0.07 -1.56 -27.10
N TRP A 276 -1.34 -1.50 -27.51
CA TRP A 276 -1.71 -1.61 -28.91
C TRP A 276 -1.43 -0.31 -29.67
N LYS A 277 -0.94 -0.45 -30.90
CA LYS A 277 -0.78 0.69 -31.82
C LYS A 277 -2.13 1.18 -32.33
N GLU A 278 -3.00 0.24 -32.65
CA GLU A 278 -4.38 0.49 -33.08
C GLU A 278 -5.30 0.65 -31.88
N ALA A 279 -6.34 1.47 -32.02
CA ALA A 279 -7.32 1.70 -30.96
C ALA A 279 -8.20 0.47 -30.68
N GLU A 280 -8.43 -0.35 -31.69
CA GLU A 280 -9.32 -1.50 -31.66
C GLU A 280 -8.78 -2.63 -32.53
N LYS A 281 -9.18 -3.86 -32.25
CA LYS A 281 -8.89 -5.05 -33.06
C LYS A 281 -10.18 -5.81 -33.40
N PRO A 282 -10.22 -6.56 -34.51
CA PRO A 282 -11.31 -7.49 -34.80
C PRO A 282 -11.51 -8.49 -33.66
N LEU A 283 -12.76 -8.84 -33.37
CA LEU A 283 -13.11 -9.78 -32.31
C LEU A 283 -13.53 -11.13 -32.89
N MET A 284 -12.69 -12.16 -32.71
CA MET A 284 -12.94 -13.51 -33.22
C MET A 284 -13.22 -13.50 -34.73
N ASP A 285 -14.10 -14.39 -35.20
CA ASP A 285 -14.51 -14.52 -36.60
C ASP A 285 -15.75 -13.66 -36.93
N TYR A 286 -16.00 -12.59 -36.16
CA TYR A 286 -17.10 -11.67 -36.44
C TYR A 286 -16.63 -10.49 -37.29
N ASP A 287 -17.18 -10.39 -38.51
CA ASP A 287 -16.84 -9.33 -39.46
C ASP A 287 -17.25 -7.92 -38.98
N ASN A 288 -18.22 -7.84 -38.06
CA ASN A 288 -18.81 -6.59 -37.61
C ASN A 288 -18.50 -6.25 -36.15
N LEU A 289 -17.57 -6.96 -35.50
CA LEU A 289 -17.22 -6.72 -34.10
C LEU A 289 -15.75 -6.37 -33.92
N THR A 290 -15.52 -5.39 -33.05
CA THR A 290 -14.19 -4.98 -32.63
C THR A 290 -14.13 -4.86 -31.11
N TYR A 291 -12.93 -4.85 -30.54
CA TYR A 291 -12.73 -4.62 -29.12
C TYR A 291 -11.45 -3.82 -28.86
N ASN A 292 -11.39 -3.15 -27.70
CA ASN A 292 -10.21 -2.40 -27.26
C ASN A 292 -9.52 -3.07 -26.06
N GLU A 293 -8.35 -2.56 -25.67
CA GLU A 293 -7.58 -3.08 -24.51
C GLU A 293 -8.31 -2.96 -23.16
N ASN A 294 -9.33 -2.10 -23.08
CA ASN A 294 -10.19 -1.97 -21.90
C ASN A 294 -11.33 -3.01 -21.86
N GLY A 295 -11.41 -3.89 -22.87
CA GLY A 295 -12.43 -4.92 -22.95
C GLY A 295 -13.83 -4.40 -23.34
N GLU A 296 -13.94 -3.15 -23.78
CA GLU A 296 -15.14 -2.68 -24.47
C GLU A 296 -15.21 -3.35 -25.83
N VAL A 297 -16.40 -3.81 -26.18
CA VAL A 297 -16.69 -4.45 -27.46
C VAL A 297 -17.64 -3.56 -28.22
N ARG A 298 -17.32 -3.28 -29.47
CA ARG A 298 -18.11 -2.46 -30.38
C ARG A 298 -18.66 -3.33 -31.49
N CYS A 299 -19.92 -3.08 -31.85
CA CYS A 299 -20.57 -3.70 -33.01
C CYS A 299 -20.84 -2.64 -34.07
N CYS A 300 -20.54 -2.97 -35.33
CA CYS A 300 -20.91 -2.19 -36.49
C CYS A 300 -22.22 -2.73 -37.08
N CYS A 301 -23.16 -1.83 -37.41
CA CYS A 301 -24.38 -2.21 -38.11
C CYS A 301 -24.05 -2.61 -39.56
N PRO A 302 -24.40 -3.82 -40.02
CA PRO A 302 -24.06 -4.27 -41.37
C PRO A 302 -24.79 -3.49 -42.48
N VAL A 303 -25.90 -2.80 -42.15
CA VAL A 303 -26.69 -2.02 -43.11
C VAL A 303 -26.32 -0.54 -43.08
N SER A 304 -26.21 0.05 -41.89
CA SER A 304 -26.04 1.51 -41.74
C SER A 304 -24.61 1.94 -41.42
N GLY A 305 -23.68 1.00 -41.19
CA GLY A 305 -22.31 1.30 -40.76
C GLY A 305 -22.18 1.89 -39.34
N THR A 306 -23.29 2.06 -38.62
CA THR A 306 -23.29 2.70 -37.30
C THR A 306 -22.61 1.83 -36.25
N VAL A 307 -21.55 2.34 -35.63
CA VAL A 307 -20.81 1.67 -34.55
C VAL A 307 -21.46 1.94 -33.20
N ARG A 308 -21.62 0.91 -32.37
CA ARG A 308 -22.19 1.00 -31.02
C ARG A 308 -21.42 0.12 -30.02
N VAL A 309 -21.30 0.56 -28.77
CA VAL A 309 -20.70 -0.26 -27.70
C VAL A 309 -21.71 -1.29 -27.20
N MET A 310 -21.33 -2.57 -27.22
CA MET A 310 -22.13 -3.67 -26.69
C MET A 310 -22.20 -3.64 -25.17
N SER A 311 -23.36 -3.98 -24.61
CA SER A 311 -23.58 -3.96 -23.17
C SER A 311 -22.96 -5.17 -22.48
N ASN A 312 -22.25 -4.95 -21.39
CA ASN A 312 -21.70 -6.02 -20.55
C ASN A 312 -22.79 -6.74 -19.75
N ARG A 313 -22.85 -8.09 -19.82
CA ARG A 313 -23.79 -8.95 -19.07
C ARG A 313 -23.10 -9.86 -18.03
N GLY A 314 -21.90 -9.48 -17.62
CA GLY A 314 -21.09 -10.15 -16.62
C GLY A 314 -20.32 -11.36 -17.15
N TYR A 315 -19.71 -12.07 -16.22
CA TYR A 315 -18.91 -13.27 -16.44
C TYR A 315 -19.76 -14.54 -16.21
N GLU A 316 -19.55 -15.56 -17.03
CA GLU A 316 -20.17 -16.87 -16.97
C GLU A 316 -19.11 -17.91 -16.59
N ALA A 317 -19.15 -18.37 -15.34
CA ALA A 317 -18.13 -19.26 -14.78
C ALA A 317 -18.09 -20.64 -15.44
N SER A 318 -19.25 -21.20 -15.81
CA SER A 318 -19.34 -22.54 -16.42
C SER A 318 -18.64 -22.67 -17.76
N ARG A 319 -18.41 -21.56 -18.46
CA ARG A 319 -17.76 -21.53 -19.79
C ARG A 319 -16.52 -20.64 -19.82
N ASP A 320 -16.12 -20.08 -18.68
CA ASP A 320 -15.05 -19.09 -18.57
C ASP A 320 -15.16 -17.96 -19.61
N CYS A 321 -16.35 -17.36 -19.72
CA CYS A 321 -16.68 -16.39 -20.77
C CYS A 321 -17.18 -15.05 -20.20
N VAL A 322 -16.80 -13.95 -20.85
CA VAL A 322 -17.45 -12.64 -20.69
C VAL A 322 -18.63 -12.54 -21.66
N ARG A 323 -19.80 -12.17 -21.14
CA ARG A 323 -21.01 -12.03 -21.96
C ARG A 323 -21.21 -10.59 -22.39
N LYS A 324 -21.43 -10.37 -23.69
CA LYS A 324 -21.80 -9.07 -24.26
C LYS A 324 -23.13 -9.18 -24.97
N GLN A 325 -23.96 -8.15 -24.88
CA GLN A 325 -25.29 -8.12 -25.47
C GLN A 325 -25.44 -6.96 -26.44
N CYS A 326 -26.18 -7.21 -27.53
CA CYS A 326 -26.53 -6.18 -28.49
C CYS A 326 -27.27 -5.01 -27.80
N PRO A 327 -26.87 -3.75 -28.05
CA PRO A 327 -27.49 -2.57 -27.41
C PRO A 327 -29.00 -2.48 -27.60
N VAL A 328 -29.51 -2.87 -28.77
CA VAL A 328 -30.95 -2.88 -29.09
C VAL A 328 -31.76 -3.75 -28.12
N ARG A 329 -31.16 -4.83 -27.60
CA ARG A 329 -31.84 -5.72 -26.65
C ARG A 329 -31.81 -5.21 -25.20
N VAL A 330 -30.97 -4.22 -24.91
CA VAL A 330 -30.76 -3.69 -23.56
C VAL A 330 -31.47 -2.36 -23.38
N TYR A 331 -31.41 -1.50 -24.40
CA TYR A 331 -31.99 -0.16 -24.35
C TYR A 331 -33.35 -0.13 -25.06
N ARG A 332 -34.40 0.13 -24.28
CA ARG A 332 -35.78 0.25 -24.79
C ARG A 332 -35.87 1.39 -25.82
N GLY A 333 -36.52 1.13 -26.94
CA GLY A 333 -36.74 2.11 -28.02
C GLY A 333 -35.57 2.26 -29.00
N MET A 334 -34.46 1.53 -28.81
CA MET A 334 -33.37 1.54 -29.78
C MET A 334 -33.70 0.63 -30.96
N VAL A 335 -33.58 1.16 -32.19
CA VAL A 335 -33.78 0.40 -33.44
C VAL A 335 -32.46 0.32 -34.19
N CYS A 336 -32.14 -0.86 -34.73
CA CYS A 336 -30.97 -1.07 -35.59
C CYS A 336 -31.42 -1.67 -36.92
N PRO A 337 -31.23 -0.98 -38.07
CA PRO A 337 -31.66 -1.47 -39.37
C PRO A 337 -31.09 -2.85 -39.74
N GLY A 338 -29.86 -3.13 -39.33
CA GLY A 338 -29.18 -4.41 -39.59
C GLY A 338 -29.43 -5.49 -38.54
N GLN A 339 -30.38 -5.34 -37.62
CA GLN A 339 -30.58 -6.30 -36.52
C GLN A 339 -30.85 -7.72 -37.01
N ALA A 340 -31.69 -7.88 -38.05
CA ALA A 340 -32.08 -9.18 -38.57
C ALA A 340 -30.90 -9.96 -39.20
N GLN A 341 -29.96 -9.24 -39.79
CA GLN A 341 -28.78 -9.78 -40.47
C GLN A 341 -27.55 -9.87 -39.56
N CYS A 342 -27.60 -9.28 -38.37
CA CYS A 342 -26.45 -9.18 -37.48
C CYS A 342 -26.19 -10.50 -36.73
N PRO A 343 -25.02 -11.14 -36.90
CA PRO A 343 -24.68 -12.40 -36.26
C PRO A 343 -24.57 -12.27 -34.72
N ALA A 344 -24.29 -11.07 -34.23
CA ALA A 344 -24.19 -10.76 -32.79
C ALA A 344 -25.51 -10.24 -32.17
N SER A 345 -26.63 -10.25 -32.91
CA SER A 345 -27.91 -9.68 -32.48
C SER A 345 -28.47 -10.28 -31.20
N ARG A 346 -28.23 -11.59 -30.95
CA ARG A 346 -28.63 -12.29 -29.72
C ARG A 346 -27.68 -12.05 -28.53
N GLY A 347 -26.54 -11.40 -28.77
CA GLY A 347 -25.41 -11.32 -27.85
C GLY A 347 -24.41 -12.44 -28.08
N ILE A 348 -23.21 -12.27 -27.52
CA ILE A 348 -22.06 -13.13 -27.73
C ILE A 348 -21.43 -13.53 -26.39
N ARG A 349 -20.67 -14.61 -26.43
CA ARG A 349 -19.83 -15.09 -25.33
C ARG A 349 -18.39 -15.03 -25.78
N ILE A 350 -17.56 -14.38 -24.98
CA ILE A 350 -16.14 -14.19 -25.28
C ILE A 350 -15.34 -15.00 -24.27
N PRO A 351 -14.72 -16.13 -24.67
CA PRO A 351 -13.82 -16.87 -23.80
C PRO A 351 -12.72 -15.96 -23.25
N CYS A 352 -12.41 -16.09 -21.96
CA CYS A 352 -11.28 -15.38 -21.36
C CYS A 352 -9.94 -15.75 -22.04
N SER A 353 -9.85 -16.94 -22.65
CA SER A 353 -8.70 -17.37 -23.46
C SER A 353 -8.47 -16.53 -24.72
N THR A 354 -9.50 -15.88 -25.29
CA THR A 354 -9.35 -15.00 -26.46
C THR A 354 -8.31 -13.92 -26.22
N ASN A 355 -8.29 -13.35 -25.01
CA ASN A 355 -7.23 -12.48 -24.54
C ASN A 355 -7.29 -12.38 -23.02
N LYS A 356 -6.48 -13.18 -22.32
CA LYS A 356 -6.50 -13.29 -20.84
C LYS A 356 -6.20 -11.97 -20.12
N ARG A 357 -5.58 -11.00 -20.80
CA ARG A 357 -5.27 -9.67 -20.24
C ARG A 357 -6.48 -8.73 -20.31
N VAL A 358 -7.27 -8.85 -21.38
CA VAL A 358 -8.41 -7.97 -21.67
C VAL A 358 -9.71 -8.53 -21.09
N PHE A 359 -9.98 -9.82 -21.33
CA PHE A 359 -11.19 -10.51 -20.89
C PHE A 359 -10.91 -11.31 -19.62
N THR A 360 -11.31 -10.75 -18.48
CA THR A 360 -11.08 -11.32 -17.15
C THR A 360 -12.39 -11.69 -16.46
N ARG A 361 -12.30 -12.48 -15.37
CA ARG A 361 -13.45 -12.90 -14.54
C ARG A 361 -14.27 -11.74 -13.99
N ILE A 362 -13.65 -10.57 -13.82
CA ILE A 362 -14.32 -9.31 -13.51
C ILE A 362 -14.10 -8.40 -14.72
N PRO A 363 -15.05 -8.37 -15.68
CA PRO A 363 -14.86 -7.62 -16.91
C PRO A 363 -14.53 -6.15 -16.64
N ARG A 364 -13.48 -5.64 -17.28
CA ARG A 364 -12.91 -4.30 -17.06
C ARG A 364 -13.91 -3.16 -17.29
N ASP A 365 -14.75 -3.30 -18.30
CA ASP A 365 -15.81 -2.34 -18.64
C ASP A 365 -17.06 -2.44 -17.74
N SER A 366 -17.07 -3.35 -16.76
CA SER A 366 -18.20 -3.50 -15.83
C SER A 366 -18.20 -2.46 -14.71
N LYS A 367 -19.41 -2.13 -14.22
CA LYS A 367 -19.58 -1.30 -13.01
C LYS A 367 -18.93 -1.97 -11.77
N LYS A 368 -18.94 -3.30 -11.70
CA LYS A 368 -18.29 -4.08 -10.62
C LYS A 368 -16.79 -3.84 -10.58
N TRP A 369 -16.11 -3.85 -11.74
CA TRP A 369 -14.68 -3.57 -11.84
C TRP A 369 -14.38 -2.16 -11.32
N LYS A 370 -15.10 -1.15 -11.81
CA LYS A 370 -14.93 0.25 -11.36
C LYS A 370 -15.10 0.41 -9.85
N ARG A 371 -16.09 -0.26 -9.25
CA ARG A 371 -16.31 -0.24 -7.80
C ARG A 371 -15.16 -0.88 -7.02
N LEU A 372 -14.68 -2.04 -7.48
CA LEU A 372 -13.57 -2.74 -6.81
C LEU A 372 -12.25 -1.98 -6.97
N TYR A 373 -11.98 -1.44 -8.14
CA TYR A 373 -10.75 -0.68 -8.42
C TYR A 373 -10.63 0.60 -7.56
N LYS A 374 -11.74 1.21 -7.16
CA LYS A 374 -11.72 2.35 -6.21
C LYS A 374 -11.06 2.02 -4.87
N ALA A 375 -11.07 0.76 -4.45
CA ALA A 375 -10.41 0.32 -3.23
C ALA A 375 -8.88 0.53 -3.27
N ARG A 376 -8.28 0.66 -4.46
CA ARG A 376 -6.84 0.99 -4.64
C ARG A 376 -6.45 2.31 -3.96
N THR A 377 -7.38 3.24 -3.79
CA THR A 377 -7.09 4.52 -3.10
C THR A 377 -6.69 4.34 -1.63
N SER A 378 -6.98 3.18 -1.02
CA SER A 378 -6.56 2.85 0.34
C SER A 378 -5.04 2.85 0.51
N VAL A 379 -4.30 2.18 -0.39
CA VAL A 379 -2.84 2.14 -0.31
C VAL A 379 -2.23 3.51 -0.58
N GLU A 380 -2.85 4.35 -1.43
CA GLU A 380 -2.44 5.74 -1.63
C GLU A 380 -2.60 6.57 -0.34
N ARG A 381 -3.66 6.34 0.44
CA ARG A 381 -3.84 6.99 1.75
C ARG A 381 -2.80 6.54 2.76
N VAL A 382 -2.50 5.25 2.83
CA VAL A 382 -1.42 4.74 3.70
C VAL A 382 -0.05 5.32 3.30
N ASN A 383 0.23 5.37 1.99
CA ASN A 383 1.42 6.03 1.46
C ASN A 383 1.48 7.51 1.85
N SER A 384 0.34 8.22 1.78
CA SER A 384 0.26 9.63 2.18
C SER A 384 0.53 9.82 3.67
N ARG A 385 0.03 8.94 4.55
CA ARG A 385 0.34 8.98 6.00
C ARG A 385 1.84 8.77 6.22
N LEU A 386 2.44 7.81 5.53
CA LEU A 386 3.88 7.57 5.61
C LEU A 386 4.66 8.84 5.23
N GLU A 387 4.34 9.48 4.11
CA GLU A 387 5.02 10.71 3.70
C GLU A 387 4.83 11.88 4.66
N THR A 388 3.58 12.13 5.07
CA THR A 388 3.20 13.34 5.81
C THR A 388 3.32 13.13 7.31
N SER A 389 2.46 12.30 7.91
CA SER A 389 2.40 12.02 9.35
C SER A 389 3.69 11.38 9.89
N TYR A 390 4.40 10.57 9.11
CA TYR A 390 5.65 9.92 9.55
C TYR A 390 6.91 10.60 9.01
N GLY A 391 6.77 11.77 8.39
CA GLY A 391 7.88 12.67 8.07
C GLY A 391 8.80 12.21 6.93
N PHE A 392 8.36 11.26 6.09
CA PHE A 392 9.19 10.80 4.97
C PHE A 392 9.27 11.81 3.80
N GLN A 393 8.42 12.84 3.78
CA GLN A 393 8.54 13.95 2.84
C GLN A 393 9.66 14.93 3.23
N GLN A 394 9.94 15.07 4.53
CA GLN A 394 10.92 16.02 5.06
C GLN A 394 11.81 15.33 6.09
N HIS A 395 12.88 14.66 5.63
CA HIS A 395 13.79 13.93 6.49
C HIS A 395 15.27 14.22 6.19
N GLY A 396 16.13 13.99 7.18
CA GLY A 396 17.59 14.02 7.03
C GLY A 396 18.25 12.65 6.85
N ILE A 397 17.46 11.59 6.56
CA ILE A 397 17.95 10.21 6.59
C ILE A 397 18.77 9.89 5.33
N ARG A 398 19.94 9.27 5.55
CA ARG A 398 20.84 8.76 4.51
C ARG A 398 21.26 7.33 4.82
N GLY A 399 21.40 6.53 3.78
CA GLY A 399 21.86 5.14 3.86
C GLY A 399 20.74 4.13 4.07
N TRP A 400 20.87 3.01 3.36
CA TRP A 400 19.86 1.97 3.21
C TRP A 400 19.32 1.45 4.54
N LYS A 401 20.21 1.01 5.44
CA LYS A 401 19.83 0.38 6.71
C LYS A 401 19.05 1.32 7.63
N LYS A 402 19.42 2.61 7.64
CA LYS A 402 18.74 3.62 8.46
C LYS A 402 17.36 3.93 7.90
N MET A 403 17.26 4.05 6.58
CA MET A 403 15.99 4.26 5.89
C MET A 403 15.03 3.09 6.14
N ARG A 404 15.51 1.85 5.95
CA ARG A 404 14.70 0.65 6.18
C ARG A 404 14.18 0.60 7.61
N LEU A 405 15.07 0.75 8.60
CA LEU A 405 14.67 0.75 10.01
C LEU A 405 13.60 1.81 10.30
N ARG A 406 13.76 3.03 9.78
CA ARG A 406 12.78 4.10 10.00
C ARG A 406 11.43 3.78 9.38
N VAL A 407 11.39 3.28 8.15
CA VAL A 407 10.14 2.87 7.47
C VAL A 407 9.47 1.74 8.24
N SER A 408 10.22 0.70 8.61
CA SER A 408 9.73 -0.42 9.40
C SER A 408 9.10 0.03 10.73
N LEU A 409 9.79 0.88 11.49
CA LEU A 409 9.26 1.38 12.75
C LEU A 409 8.02 2.26 12.56
N ALA A 410 7.95 3.06 11.49
CA ALA A 410 6.76 3.86 11.18
C ALA A 410 5.53 2.98 10.90
N LEU A 411 5.69 1.93 10.08
CA LEU A 411 4.64 0.97 9.77
C LEU A 411 4.25 0.15 11.00
N LEU A 412 5.23 -0.27 11.82
CA LEU A 412 5.00 -0.94 13.11
C LEU A 412 4.19 -0.08 14.07
N VAL A 413 4.55 1.20 14.24
CA VAL A 413 3.80 2.14 15.08
C VAL A 413 2.39 2.36 14.51
N MET A 414 2.24 2.47 13.19
CA MET A 414 0.93 2.61 12.54
C MET A 414 0.02 1.41 12.87
N ALA A 415 0.50 0.19 12.67
CA ALA A 415 -0.26 -1.02 12.96
C ALA A 415 -0.54 -1.19 14.46
N THR A 416 0.43 -0.84 15.32
CA THR A 416 0.27 -0.92 16.78
C THR A 416 -0.76 0.07 17.29
N LYS A 417 -0.80 1.30 16.76
CA LYS A 417 -1.86 2.27 17.06
C LYS A 417 -3.24 1.68 16.76
N THR A 418 -3.40 1.01 15.62
CA THR A 418 -4.65 0.33 15.27
C THR A 418 -5.01 -0.76 16.29
N LEU A 419 -4.06 -1.64 16.61
CA LEU A 419 -4.30 -2.75 17.55
C LEU A 419 -4.71 -2.22 18.93
N ALA A 420 -3.98 -1.22 19.40
CA ALA A 420 -4.21 -0.65 20.71
C ALA A 420 -5.53 0.13 20.79
N HIS A 421 -5.96 0.75 19.69
CA HIS A 421 -7.30 1.32 19.59
C HIS A 421 -8.38 0.24 19.74
N MET A 422 -8.27 -0.88 19.01
CA MET A 422 -9.25 -1.96 19.06
C MET A 422 -9.35 -2.59 20.46
N LYS A 423 -8.21 -2.88 21.09
CA LYS A 423 -8.20 -3.39 22.48
C LYS A 423 -8.93 -2.49 23.46
N ARG A 424 -8.83 -1.17 23.30
CA ARG A 424 -9.51 -0.21 24.19
C ARG A 424 -11.01 -0.15 23.93
N THR A 425 -11.42 -0.24 22.67
CA THR A 425 -12.84 -0.21 22.29
C THR A 425 -13.54 -1.53 22.69
N ASP A 426 -12.84 -2.66 22.67
CA ASP A 426 -13.32 -3.95 23.20
C ASP A 426 -13.55 -3.87 24.71
N SER A 427 -12.62 -3.28 25.46
CA SER A 427 -12.77 -3.04 26.90
C SER A 427 -13.96 -2.13 27.25
N ASN A 428 -14.42 -1.33 26.28
CA ASN A 428 -15.54 -0.38 26.44
C ASN A 428 -16.84 -0.84 25.75
N SER A 429 -16.95 -2.10 25.30
CA SER A 429 -18.15 -2.71 24.69
C SER A 429 -18.84 -1.82 23.63
N THR A 430 -18.20 -1.60 22.49
CA THR A 430 -18.88 -0.97 21.33
C THR A 430 -18.93 -1.93 20.14
N ASN A 431 -20.11 -2.09 19.56
CA ASN A 431 -20.42 -3.03 18.49
C ASN A 431 -19.88 -2.50 17.14
N TYR A 432 -18.87 -3.18 16.57
CA TYR A 432 -18.10 -2.72 15.39
C TYR A 432 -18.82 -2.78 14.04
N ASN A 433 -20.04 -3.32 13.99
CA ASN A 433 -20.82 -3.41 12.75
C ASN A 433 -21.36 -2.06 12.24
N SER A 434 -21.18 -0.96 12.99
CA SER A 434 -21.76 0.36 12.66
C SER A 434 -20.81 1.30 11.89
N LEU A 435 -19.51 0.99 11.79
CA LEU A 435 -18.51 1.87 11.19
C LEU A 435 -18.22 1.58 9.71
N VAL A 436 -18.63 0.41 9.19
CA VAL A 436 -18.61 0.14 7.75
C VAL A 436 -19.95 0.57 7.15
N LYS A 437 -20.12 1.87 6.87
CA LYS A 437 -21.21 2.30 5.99
C LYS A 437 -20.91 1.82 4.57
N MET A 438 -21.42 0.64 4.22
CA MET A 438 -21.41 0.20 2.83
C MET A 438 -22.09 1.29 1.98
N PRO A 439 -21.44 1.81 0.93
CA PRO A 439 -22.11 2.73 0.02
C PRO A 439 -23.29 1.99 -0.60
N ALA A 440 -24.48 2.58 -0.46
CA ALA A 440 -25.70 2.16 -1.14
C ALA A 440 -25.51 2.11 -2.67
#